data_AF-A0A352RG99-F1
#
_entry.id   AF-A0A352RG99-F1
#
_cell.length_a   1.000
_cell.length_b   1.000
_cell.length_c   1.000
_cell.angle_alpha   90.00
_cell.angle_beta   90.00
_cell.angle_gamma   90.00
#
_symmetry.space_group_name_H-M   'P 1'
#
loop_
_entity.id
_entity.type
_entity.pdbx_description
1 polymer ?
#
loop_
_entity_poly.entity_id
_entity_poly.type
_entity_poly.pdbx_seq_one_letter_code
_entity_poly.pdbx_strand_id
1 'polypeptide(L)' 'MMDKPLIQVENLNVEFALGRTWLGKPPMLRAVNDVSLDIMPGQFFGLVGES' A
#
# COMPACT_ATOMS: atom_id res chain seq x y z
N MET A 1 -24.22 0.64 15.61
CA MET A 1 -24.13 0.06 14.25
C MET A 1 -22.70 0.28 13.80
N MET A 2 -21.96 -0.81 13.56
CA MET A 2 -20.54 -0.85 13.22
C MET A 2 -20.41 -1.17 11.73
N ASP A 3 -21.16 -0.45 10.90
CA ASP A 3 -21.44 -0.88 9.53
C ASP A 3 -20.43 -0.32 8.51
N LYS A 4 -19.35 0.29 9.00
CA LYS A 4 -18.27 0.86 8.18
C LYS A 4 -16.90 0.45 8.74
N PRO A 5 -15.92 0.23 7.85
CA PRO A 5 -14.55 -0.05 8.28
C PRO A 5 -13.96 1.13 9.05
N LEU A 6 -13.09 0.82 10.02
CA LEU A 6 -12.27 1.83 10.71
C LEU A 6 -11.06 2.22 9.87
N ILE A 7 -10.53 1.26 9.11
CA ILE A 7 -9.46 1.49 8.14
C ILE A 7 -9.96 0.97 6.80
N GLN A 8 -9.97 1.84 5.81
CA GLN A 8 -10.32 1.52 4.44
C GLN A 8 -9.16 1.96 3.54
N VAL A 9 -8.66 1.03 2.74
CA VAL A 9 -7.64 1.26 1.74
C VAL A 9 -8.24 0.89 0.40
N GLU A 10 -8.16 1.81 -0.55
CA GLU A 10 -8.66 1.62 -1.92
C GLU A 10 -7.51 1.87 -2.90
N ASN A 11 -7.22 0.86 -3.73
CA ASN A 11 -6.31 0.95 -4.87
C ASN A 11 -4.93 1.56 -4.53
N LEU A 12 -4.38 1.20 -3.37
CA LEU A 12 -3.11 1.74 -2.89
C LEU A 12 -1.97 1.30 -3.81
N ASN A 13 -1.27 2.27 -4.36
CA ASN A 13 -0.05 2.09 -5.14
C ASN A 13 1.05 2.94 -4.51
N VAL A 14 2.20 2.33 -4.22
CA VAL A 14 3.36 3.00 -3.63
C VAL A 14 4.57 2.69 -4.49
N GLU A 15 5.23 3.73 -4.99
CA GLU A 15 6.41 3.61 -5.83
C GLU A 15 7.58 4.43 -5.27
N PHE A 16 8.78 3.87 -5.31
CA PHE A 16 10.02 4.50 -4.88
C PHE A 16 10.99 4.64 -6.04
N ALA A 17 11.64 5.80 -6.17
CA ALA A 17 12.68 5.99 -7.18
C ALA A 17 13.95 5.22 -6.79
N LEU A 18 14.46 4.41 -7.72
CA LEU A 18 15.71 3.69 -7.60
C LEU A 18 16.85 4.57 -8.11
N GLY A 19 17.45 5.33 -7.19
CA GLY A 19 18.62 6.16 -7.47
C GLY A 19 18.30 7.48 -8.19
N ARG A 20 19.34 8.09 -8.77
CA ARG A 20 19.27 9.36 -9.49
C ARG A 20 19.66 9.16 -10.95
N THR A 21 19.02 9.91 -11.85
CA THR A 21 19.35 9.92 -13.26
C THR A 21 19.64 11.35 -13.71
N TRP A 22 20.64 11.53 -14.57
CA TRP A 22 21.04 12.85 -15.10
C TRP A 22 20.05 13.40 -16.15
N LEU A 23 19.34 12.53 -16.88
CA LEU A 23 18.30 12.89 -17.84
C LEU A 23 17.16 11.85 -17.81
N GLY A 24 15.91 12.29 -17.61
CA GLY A 24 14.73 11.42 -17.66
C GLY A 24 14.27 10.96 -16.27
N LYS A 25 13.26 10.10 -16.23
CA LYS A 25 12.72 9.56 -14.97
C LYS A 25 13.63 8.43 -14.48
N PRO A 26 14.00 8.41 -13.19
CA PRO A 26 14.72 7.26 -12.62
C PRO A 26 13.82 6.01 -12.69
N PRO A 27 14.41 4.81 -12.71
CA PRO A 27 13.65 3.58 -12.58
C PRO A 27 12.84 3.61 -11.27
N MET A 28 11.60 3.12 -11.31
CA MET A 28 10.69 3.11 -10.17
C MET A 28 10.50 1.68 -9.67
N LEU A 29 10.64 1.47 -8.36
CA LEU A 29 10.25 0.25 -7.66
C LEU A 29 8.81 0.40 -7.19
N ARG A 30 7.92 -0.49 -7.66
CA ARG A 30 6.57 -0.58 -7.09
C ARG A 30 6.58 -1.45 -5.84
N ALA A 31 6.48 -0.81 -4.68
CA ALA A 31 6.49 -1.48 -3.39
C ALA A 31 5.09 -1.95 -2.96
N VAL A 32 4.04 -1.23 -3.35
CA VAL A 32 2.65 -1.66 -3.18
C VAL A 32 1.96 -1.55 -4.54
N ASN A 33 1.28 -2.61 -4.96
CA ASN A 33 0.63 -2.70 -6.26
C ASN A 33 -0.86 -2.98 -6.09
N ASP A 34 -1.67 -1.94 -6.27
CA ASP A 34 -3.14 -1.99 -6.29
C ASP A 34 -3.78 -2.77 -5.13
N VAL A 35 -3.44 -2.39 -3.90
CA VAL A 35 -3.96 -3.04 -2.69
C VAL A 35 -5.21 -2.32 -2.19
N SER A 36 -6.29 -3.08 -2.00
CA SER A 36 -7.50 -2.64 -1.30
C SER A 36 -7.78 -3.54 -0.12
N LEU A 37 -8.07 -2.97 1.04
CA LEU A 37 -8.41 -3.72 2.26
C LEU A 37 -9.27 -2.90 3.21
N ASP A 38 -10.11 -3.61 3.96
CA ASP A 38 -10.95 -3.05 5.02
C ASP A 38 -10.62 -3.72 6.36
N ILE A 39 -10.54 -2.92 7.42
CA ILE A 39 -10.43 -3.40 8.80
C ILE A 39 -11.64 -2.89 9.57
N MET A 40 -12.51 -3.83 9.95
CA MET A 40 -13.77 -3.54 10.63
C MET A 40 -13.56 -3.29 12.13
N PRO A 41 -14.49 -2.59 12.80
CA PRO A 41 -14.48 -2.48 14.26
C PRO A 41 -14.38 -3.86 14.95
N GLY A 42 -13.42 -4.00 15.87
CA GLY A 42 -13.19 -5.25 16.61
C GLY A 42 -12.40 -6.32 15.85
N GLN A 43 -12.03 -6.09 14.59
CA GLN A 43 -11.20 -7.01 13.81
C GLN A 43 -9.71 -6.85 14.16
N PHE A 44 -9.02 -7.96 14.38
CA PHE A 44 -7.57 -8.01 14.42
C PHE A 44 -7.04 -8.35 13.03
N PHE A 45 -6.10 -7.57 12.51
CA PHE A 45 -5.48 -7.77 11.20
C PHE A 45 -3.96 -7.91 11.38
N GLY A 46 -3.37 -8.97 10.80
CA GLY A 46 -1.94 -9.22 10.81
C GLY A 46 -1.37 -9.18 9.40
N LEU A 47 -0.42 -8.28 9.15
CA LEU A 47 0.34 -8.23 7.91
C LEU A 47 1.68 -8.95 8.10
N VAL A 48 1.98 -9.92 7.26
CA VAL A 48 3.24 -10.67 7.25
C VAL A 48 3.82 -10.69 5.85
N GLY A 49 5.13 -10.76 5.75
CA GLY A 49 5.84 -10.83 4.47
C GLY A 49 7.30 -11.22 4.69
N GLU A 50 7.89 -11.82 3.67
CA GLU A 50 9.33 -12.05 3.60
C GLU A 50 10.04 -10.71 3.31
N SER A 51 11.28 -10.59 3.77
CA SER A 51 12.14 -9.44 3.42
C SER A 51 12.83 -9.63 2.08
#